data_AF-A0A1E3NYT6-F1
#
_entry.id   AF-A0A1E3NYT6-F1
#
_cell.length_a   1.000
_cell.length_b   1.000
_cell.length_c   1.000
_cell.angle_alpha   90.00
_cell.angle_beta   90.00
_cell.angle_gamma   90.00
#
_symmetry.space_group_name_H-M   'P 1'
#
loop_
_entity.id
_entity.type
_entity.pdbx_description
1 polymer ?
#
loop_
_entity_poly.entity_id
_entity_poly.type
_entity_poly.pdbx_seq_one_letter_code
_entity_poly.pdbx_strand_id
1 'polypeptide(L)'
;DSLENFKSQFIEFLSNNPHIVTNSKFVPSEEKALIILSPLSVKHSFGRTWVTKSYVSTIVERPQRLLACSLGIAAALSMYPSNYTLLSSTKKSPLHSPHVLKIHGKNWPADLEKICKESEAKLAKGEVEVPADWNSGDIYLTKDTLDAISGVIGSVETAVDHIFKQDGETPKRAFVAIRPPGHHSHPCVPSGFCLLNNAQIAIEYAASSHDVTHAVILDIDLHHGDGTQDICWQKAGFEPDFGESAAGYVDEEDDGIKKEANDPKVGYFSLHDVNSFPTELGYATSGNIKNASTCIMAHDLAIWNVHLQPYDKEEDFYIAYQEKYTQLLKKADEYLSNAKLDYERSKSKSHGKEPHPPFKALVVISAGFDASEYEVHTMQRHGVHVPTSFYSKFTSDAVKLANKHSNGVLLSLLEGGYSDGALTSGVFSHLIGLQCQKWDHGWGNQEVVKELVKGCKPKWTPLKTPNTDIKQWANQVCKLGRSMLPEAII
;
A
#
# COMPACT_ATOMS: atom_id res chain seq x y z
N ASP A 1 -22.56 -6.63 11.38
CA ASP A 1 -21.56 -6.32 10.33
C ASP A 1 -21.02 -4.91 10.60
N SER A 2 -19.71 -4.67 10.61
CA SER A 2 -19.13 -3.35 10.93
C SER A 2 -19.56 -2.25 9.95
N LEU A 3 -20.12 -2.62 8.79
CA LEU A 3 -20.59 -1.69 7.76
C LEU A 3 -22.09 -1.38 7.81
N GLU A 4 -22.84 -1.81 8.82
CA GLU A 4 -24.30 -1.56 8.90
C GLU A 4 -24.65 -0.07 8.82
N ASN A 5 -23.95 0.78 9.58
CA ASN A 5 -24.16 2.22 9.57
C ASN A 5 -23.86 2.82 8.18
N PHE A 6 -22.76 2.39 7.55
CA PHE A 6 -22.43 2.81 6.19
C PHE A 6 -23.50 2.39 5.19
N LYS A 7 -23.93 1.13 5.22
CA LYS A 7 -24.97 0.61 4.30
C LYS A 7 -26.26 1.42 4.41
N SER A 8 -26.71 1.73 5.63
CA SER A 8 -27.89 2.57 5.85
C SER A 8 -27.72 3.97 5.26
N GLN A 9 -26.58 4.63 5.54
CA GLN A 9 -26.32 5.98 5.02
C GLN A 9 -26.13 6.00 3.50
N PHE A 10 -25.58 4.93 2.92
CA PHE A 10 -25.38 4.81 1.49
C PHE A 10 -26.70 4.60 0.74
N ILE A 11 -27.63 3.82 1.29
CA ILE A 11 -29.00 3.69 0.75
C ILE A 11 -29.72 5.04 0.78
N GLU A 12 -29.60 5.79 1.88
CA GLU A 12 -30.16 7.14 1.98
C GLU A 12 -29.53 8.10 0.95
N PHE A 13 -28.20 8.05 0.79
CA PHE A 13 -27.48 8.82 -0.21
C PHE A 13 -27.98 8.54 -1.64
N LEU A 14 -28.12 7.26 -2.02
CA LEU A 14 -28.62 6.89 -3.35
C LEU A 14 -30.08 7.31 -3.56
N SER A 15 -30.90 7.21 -2.52
CA SER A 15 -32.31 7.63 -2.56
C SER A 15 -32.45 9.15 -2.75
N ASN A 16 -31.57 9.93 -2.14
CA ASN A 16 -31.51 11.39 -2.30
C ASN A 16 -30.87 11.83 -3.62
N ASN A 17 -30.13 10.94 -4.29
CA ASN A 17 -29.42 11.23 -5.54
C ASN A 17 -29.76 10.19 -6.63
N PRO A 18 -31.03 10.09 -7.06
CA PRO A 18 -31.48 9.05 -7.99
C PRO A 18 -30.75 9.10 -9.35
N HIS A 19 -30.30 10.28 -9.76
CA HIS A 19 -29.54 10.50 -10.98
C HIS A 19 -28.22 9.71 -11.03
N ILE A 20 -27.60 9.43 -9.88
CA ILE A 20 -26.36 8.64 -9.79
C ILE A 20 -26.64 7.20 -10.16
N VAL A 21 -27.74 6.63 -9.66
CA VAL A 21 -28.16 5.26 -9.98
C VAL A 21 -28.57 5.16 -11.45
N THR A 22 -29.35 6.12 -11.97
CA THR A 22 -29.79 6.07 -13.38
C THR A 22 -28.65 6.23 -14.37
N ASN A 23 -27.61 7.00 -14.03
CA ASN A 23 -26.45 7.22 -14.88
C ASN A 23 -25.37 6.14 -14.70
N SER A 24 -25.49 5.30 -13.66
CA SER A 24 -24.55 4.22 -13.41
C SER A 24 -24.73 3.11 -14.45
N LYS A 25 -23.63 2.74 -15.09
CA LYS A 25 -23.60 1.54 -15.95
C LYS A 25 -23.60 0.30 -15.07
N PHE A 26 -24.26 -0.75 -15.56
CA PHE A 26 -24.11 -2.08 -14.97
C PHE A 26 -22.65 -2.53 -15.10
N VAL A 27 -22.09 -3.03 -14.00
CA VAL A 27 -20.76 -3.62 -13.95
C VAL A 27 -20.90 -5.04 -13.38
N PRO A 28 -20.51 -6.09 -14.13
CA PRO A 28 -20.49 -7.46 -13.62
C PRO A 28 -19.67 -7.55 -12.32
N SER A 29 -20.07 -8.42 -11.39
CA SER A 29 -19.43 -8.48 -10.07
C SER A 29 -17.92 -8.77 -10.14
N GLU A 30 -17.47 -9.61 -11.08
CA GLU A 30 -16.04 -9.88 -11.29
C GLU A 30 -15.23 -8.68 -11.85
N GLU A 31 -15.90 -7.74 -12.52
CA GLU A 31 -15.28 -6.53 -13.08
C GLU A 31 -15.23 -5.38 -12.07
N LYS A 32 -15.95 -5.46 -10.96
CA LYS A 32 -15.87 -4.47 -9.88
C LYS A 32 -14.47 -4.45 -9.27
N ALA A 33 -14.18 -3.39 -8.52
CA ALA A 33 -13.00 -3.32 -7.65
C ALA A 33 -13.46 -3.60 -6.22
N LEU A 34 -12.77 -4.52 -5.57
CA LEU A 34 -12.96 -4.81 -4.15
C LEU A 34 -12.21 -3.76 -3.31
N ILE A 35 -12.85 -3.25 -2.29
CA ILE A 35 -12.27 -2.39 -1.28
C ILE A 35 -12.36 -3.13 0.05
N ILE A 36 -11.23 -3.37 0.70
CA ILE A 36 -11.17 -4.02 2.01
C ILE A 36 -10.71 -2.99 3.04
N LEU A 37 -11.56 -2.79 4.05
CA LEU A 37 -11.23 -2.02 5.24
C LEU A 37 -10.64 -2.94 6.30
N SER A 38 -9.58 -2.49 6.96
CA SER A 38 -8.97 -3.18 8.09
C SER A 38 -9.26 -2.44 9.40
N PRO A 39 -10.43 -2.64 10.04
CA PRO A 39 -10.80 -1.95 11.28
C PRO A 39 -9.84 -2.22 12.44
N LEU A 40 -9.15 -3.36 12.47
CA LEU A 40 -8.16 -3.66 13.51
C LEU A 40 -6.88 -2.82 13.38
N SER A 41 -6.59 -2.29 12.19
CA SER A 41 -5.42 -1.44 11.94
C SER A 41 -5.40 -0.18 12.82
N VAL A 42 -6.54 0.29 13.35
CA VAL A 42 -6.60 1.43 14.28
C VAL A 42 -5.93 1.16 15.63
N LYS A 43 -5.71 -0.11 15.98
CA LYS A 43 -5.16 -0.53 17.28
C LYS A 43 -3.67 -0.19 17.43
N HIS A 44 -2.93 -0.11 16.33
CA HIS A 44 -1.56 0.41 16.35
C HIS A 44 -1.62 1.91 16.64
N SER A 45 -1.08 2.38 17.75
CA SER A 45 -1.20 3.79 18.12
C SER A 45 -0.03 4.22 18.99
N PHE A 46 0.25 5.51 18.98
CA PHE A 46 1.34 6.08 19.73
C PHE A 46 1.07 6.02 21.25
N GLY A 47 1.89 5.30 22.00
CA GLY A 47 1.64 4.96 23.40
C GLY A 47 2.26 5.88 24.46
N ARG A 48 3.15 6.81 24.08
CA ARG A 48 3.91 7.62 25.06
C ARG A 48 3.07 8.77 25.57
N THR A 49 2.56 8.67 26.80
CA THR A 49 1.65 9.68 27.38
C THR A 49 2.37 10.85 28.06
N TRP A 50 3.66 10.70 28.34
CA TRP A 50 4.48 11.71 29.02
C TRP A 50 5.11 12.73 28.07
N VAL A 51 5.09 12.48 26.76
CA VAL A 51 5.62 13.43 25.77
C VAL A 51 4.67 14.62 25.59
N THR A 52 5.20 15.74 25.12
CA THR A 52 4.41 16.95 24.92
C THR A 52 3.42 16.79 23.76
N LYS A 53 2.34 17.58 23.76
CA LYS A 53 1.43 17.66 22.61
C LYS A 53 2.14 18.06 21.31
N SER A 54 3.20 18.87 21.40
CA SER A 54 4.02 19.24 20.25
C SER A 54 4.75 18.04 19.66
N TYR A 55 5.25 17.14 20.50
CA TYR A 55 5.85 15.89 20.03
C TYR A 55 4.79 14.97 19.42
N VAL A 56 3.64 14.80 20.06
CA VAL A 56 2.54 13.99 19.47
C VAL A 56 2.14 14.52 18.09
N SER A 57 2.17 15.84 17.87
CA SER A 57 1.86 16.40 16.55
C SER A 57 2.89 16.12 15.45
N THR A 58 4.09 15.64 15.79
CA THR A 58 5.07 15.17 14.79
C THR A 58 4.85 13.71 14.39
N ILE A 59 3.98 12.98 15.09
CA ILE A 59 3.65 11.59 14.77
C ILE A 59 2.66 11.58 13.60
N VAL A 60 3.18 11.25 12.42
CA VAL A 60 2.43 11.30 11.15
C VAL A 60 1.71 10.00 10.83
N GLU A 61 2.32 8.85 11.15
CA GLU A 61 1.67 7.54 11.07
C GLU A 61 0.69 7.45 12.26
N ARG A 62 -0.61 7.56 12.00
CA ARG A 62 -1.65 7.67 13.04
C ARG A 62 -2.95 7.00 12.60
N PRO A 63 -3.80 6.50 13.53
CA PRO A 63 -5.05 5.84 13.17
C PRO A 63 -5.98 6.67 12.27
N GLN A 64 -5.97 8.00 12.41
CA GLN A 64 -6.80 8.92 11.63
C GLN A 64 -6.48 8.92 10.12
N ARG A 65 -5.34 8.36 9.69
CA ARG A 65 -5.05 8.12 8.27
C ARG A 65 -6.12 7.26 7.61
N LEU A 66 -6.62 6.24 8.30
CA LEU A 66 -7.69 5.39 7.78
C LEU A 66 -9.02 6.14 7.64
N LEU A 67 -9.27 7.15 8.48
CA LEU A 67 -10.42 8.03 8.30
C LEU A 67 -10.30 8.83 7.00
N ALA A 68 -9.15 9.45 6.73
CA ALA A 68 -8.92 10.15 5.47
C ALA A 68 -9.04 9.21 4.24
N CYS A 69 -8.50 7.99 4.35
CA CYS A 69 -8.69 6.95 3.34
C CYS A 69 -10.17 6.63 3.10
N SER A 70 -10.97 6.47 4.17
CA SER A 70 -12.41 6.21 4.07
C SER A 70 -13.19 7.34 3.39
N LEU A 71 -12.74 8.60 3.53
CA LEU A 71 -13.33 9.73 2.81
C LEU A 71 -13.02 9.68 1.31
N GLY A 72 -11.80 9.27 0.93
CA GLY A 72 -11.45 9.03 -0.48
C GLY A 72 -12.26 7.87 -1.09
N ILE A 73 -12.46 6.79 -0.33
CA ILE A 73 -13.34 5.68 -0.70
C ILE A 73 -14.78 6.16 -0.88
N ALA A 74 -15.31 6.94 0.06
CA ALA A 74 -16.65 7.49 -0.02
C ALA A 74 -16.83 8.43 -1.23
N ALA A 75 -15.81 9.22 -1.57
CA ALA A 75 -15.83 10.05 -2.78
C ALA A 75 -15.97 9.18 -4.04
N ALA A 76 -15.17 8.11 -4.16
CA ALA A 76 -15.27 7.17 -5.28
C ALA A 76 -16.64 6.49 -5.37
N LEU A 77 -17.16 5.98 -4.25
CA LEU A 77 -18.47 5.33 -4.18
C LEU A 77 -19.62 6.28 -4.49
N SER A 78 -19.49 7.55 -4.11
CA SER A 78 -20.51 8.57 -4.41
C SER A 78 -20.59 8.89 -5.90
N MET A 79 -19.50 8.76 -6.66
CA MET A 79 -19.47 9.01 -8.10
C MET A 79 -19.83 7.76 -8.92
N TYR A 80 -19.33 6.59 -8.51
CA TYR A 80 -19.47 5.34 -9.26
C TYR A 80 -19.89 4.17 -8.35
N PRO A 81 -21.11 4.19 -7.79
CA PRO A 81 -21.54 3.20 -6.79
C PRO A 81 -21.56 1.77 -7.31
N SER A 82 -21.80 1.56 -8.61
CA SER A 82 -21.85 0.21 -9.21
C SER A 82 -20.47 -0.42 -9.45
N ASN A 83 -19.40 0.37 -9.42
CA ASN A 83 -18.05 -0.09 -9.80
C ASN A 83 -17.30 -0.81 -8.67
N TYR A 84 -17.82 -0.80 -7.45
CA TYR A 84 -17.08 -1.26 -6.27
C TYR A 84 -17.88 -2.25 -5.43
N THR A 85 -17.14 -3.11 -4.75
CA THR A 85 -17.63 -3.92 -3.63
C THR A 85 -16.85 -3.52 -2.39
N LEU A 86 -17.55 -3.20 -1.29
CA LEU A 86 -16.92 -2.81 -0.03
C LEU A 86 -17.05 -3.94 0.99
N LEU A 87 -15.93 -4.37 1.55
CA LEU A 87 -15.85 -5.34 2.63
C LEU A 87 -15.04 -4.76 3.81
N SER A 88 -15.32 -5.27 5.00
CA SER A 88 -14.54 -5.00 6.20
C SER A 88 -14.02 -6.33 6.74
N SER A 89 -12.70 -6.46 6.89
CA SER A 89 -12.08 -7.68 7.39
C SER A 89 -11.64 -7.52 8.84
N THR A 90 -12.25 -8.29 9.72
CA THR A 90 -11.83 -8.45 11.13
C THR A 90 -11.02 -9.73 11.33
N LYS A 91 -10.65 -10.42 10.25
CA LYS A 91 -9.81 -11.63 10.29
C LYS A 91 -8.48 -11.28 10.96
N LYS A 92 -8.10 -12.06 11.96
CA LYS A 92 -6.76 -12.03 12.56
C LYS A 92 -5.99 -13.26 12.13
N SER A 93 -4.81 -13.06 11.59
CA SER A 93 -3.89 -14.14 11.24
C SER A 93 -2.60 -14.02 12.07
N PRO A 94 -2.02 -15.14 12.55
CA PRO A 94 -0.83 -15.10 13.39
C PRO A 94 0.38 -14.51 12.67
N LEU A 95 1.22 -13.76 13.39
CA LEU A 95 2.53 -13.33 12.88
C LEU A 95 3.45 -14.52 12.55
N HIS A 96 3.22 -15.66 13.19
CA HIS A 96 3.97 -16.90 12.97
C HIS A 96 3.40 -17.74 11.82
N SER A 97 2.53 -17.17 10.98
CA SER A 97 2.00 -17.87 9.81
C SER A 97 3.13 -18.19 8.83
N PRO A 98 3.10 -19.34 8.12
CA PRO A 98 4.21 -19.78 7.28
C PRO A 98 4.66 -18.74 6.24
N HIS A 99 3.72 -18.03 5.62
CA HIS A 99 4.01 -17.01 4.62
C HIS A 99 4.60 -15.72 5.21
N VAL A 100 4.38 -15.43 6.50
CA VAL A 100 5.07 -14.34 7.21
C VAL A 100 6.50 -14.77 7.57
N LEU A 101 6.66 -15.99 8.09
CA LEU A 101 7.95 -16.55 8.49
C LEU A 101 8.93 -16.70 7.30
N LYS A 102 8.41 -16.92 6.08
CA LYS A 102 9.24 -16.97 4.87
C LYS A 102 9.79 -15.62 4.44
N ILE A 103 9.17 -14.52 4.85
CA ILE A 103 9.65 -13.15 4.57
C ILE A 103 10.55 -12.67 5.70
N HIS A 104 10.16 -12.95 6.94
CA HIS A 104 10.77 -12.32 8.11
C HIS A 104 11.62 -13.28 8.96
N GLY A 105 11.74 -14.54 8.57
CA GLY A 105 12.35 -15.57 9.41
C GLY A 105 11.53 -15.84 10.67
N LYS A 106 12.09 -16.67 11.57
CA LYS A 106 11.42 -17.06 12.83
C LYS A 106 11.68 -16.11 13.99
N ASN A 107 12.82 -15.43 13.98
CA ASN A 107 13.25 -14.60 15.10
C ASN A 107 12.48 -13.27 15.10
N TRP A 108 12.41 -12.57 13.96
CA TRP A 108 11.79 -11.24 13.91
C TRP A 108 10.33 -11.20 14.39
N PRO A 109 9.40 -12.07 13.92
CA PRO A 109 8.04 -12.09 14.45
C PRO A 109 7.96 -12.38 15.96
N ALA A 110 8.84 -13.22 16.48
CA ALA A 110 8.90 -13.54 17.91
C ALA A 110 9.40 -12.35 18.75
N ASP A 111 10.44 -11.67 18.27
CA ASP A 111 11.02 -10.51 18.93
C ASP A 111 10.07 -9.31 18.88
N LEU A 112 9.42 -9.06 17.74
CA LEU A 112 8.38 -8.04 17.63
C LEU A 112 7.23 -8.30 18.61
N GLU A 113 6.78 -9.55 18.72
CA GLU A 113 5.75 -9.94 19.68
C GLU A 113 6.17 -9.71 21.13
N LYS A 114 7.43 -10.05 21.46
CA LYS A 114 8.01 -9.81 22.78
C LYS A 114 8.07 -8.32 23.10
N ILE A 115 8.60 -7.49 22.19
CA ILE A 115 8.72 -6.03 22.37
C ILE A 115 7.32 -5.41 22.57
N CYS A 116 6.32 -5.83 21.78
CA CYS A 116 4.94 -5.36 21.96
C CYS A 116 4.38 -5.72 23.34
N LYS A 117 4.61 -6.94 23.84
CA LYS A 117 4.15 -7.35 25.18
C LYS A 117 4.86 -6.59 26.30
N GLU A 118 6.16 -6.34 26.17
CA GLU A 118 6.96 -5.61 27.15
C GLU A 118 6.70 -4.09 27.14
N SER A 119 6.17 -3.56 26.02
CA SER A 119 5.90 -2.12 25.85
C SER A 119 5.00 -1.55 26.96
N GLU A 120 3.99 -2.29 27.40
CA GLU A 120 3.02 -1.82 28.42
C GLU A 120 3.73 -1.43 29.72
N ALA A 121 4.69 -2.24 30.17
CA ALA A 121 5.44 -1.97 31.40
C ALA A 121 6.43 -0.81 31.26
N LYS A 122 7.07 -0.66 30.09
CA LYS A 122 7.98 0.46 29.80
C LYS A 122 7.23 1.78 29.70
N LEU A 123 6.15 1.80 28.91
CA LEU A 123 5.29 2.99 28.74
C LEU A 123 4.72 3.46 30.08
N ALA A 124 4.29 2.53 30.95
CA ALA A 124 3.80 2.87 32.29
C ALA A 124 4.85 3.54 33.19
N LYS A 125 6.13 3.31 32.95
CA LYS A 125 7.26 3.94 33.66
C LYS A 125 7.76 5.23 33.02
N GLY A 126 7.22 5.62 31.87
CA GLY A 126 7.74 6.76 31.09
C GLY A 126 9.00 6.43 30.29
N GLU A 127 9.24 5.16 29.98
CA GLU A 127 10.40 4.68 29.23
C GLU A 127 10.04 4.45 27.75
N VAL A 128 10.99 4.70 26.85
CA VAL A 128 10.83 4.37 25.42
C VAL A 128 10.76 2.84 25.26
N GLU A 129 9.70 2.39 24.59
CA GLU A 129 9.32 0.98 24.52
C GLU A 129 10.17 0.16 23.54
N VAL A 130 10.66 0.82 22.49
CA VAL A 130 11.48 0.23 21.42
C VAL A 130 12.97 0.22 21.78
N PRO A 131 13.79 -0.63 21.12
CA PRO A 131 15.24 -0.57 21.22
C PRO A 131 15.83 0.83 20.99
N ALA A 132 16.95 1.13 21.64
CA ALA A 132 17.54 2.47 21.66
C ALA A 132 18.20 2.88 20.33
N ASP A 133 18.57 1.90 19.52
CA ASP A 133 19.13 2.03 18.18
C ASP A 133 18.06 2.24 17.09
N TRP A 134 16.78 2.08 17.42
CA TRP A 134 15.69 2.38 16.48
C TRP A 134 15.33 3.86 16.50
N ASN A 135 14.86 4.36 15.36
CA ASN A 135 14.24 5.68 15.31
C ASN A 135 12.89 5.64 16.04
N SER A 136 12.91 5.99 17.33
CA SER A 136 11.71 6.01 18.16
C SER A 136 10.65 7.04 17.74
N GLY A 137 10.99 8.00 16.88
CA GLY A 137 10.01 8.93 16.28
C GLY A 137 9.14 8.27 15.22
N ASP A 138 9.69 7.29 14.50
CA ASP A 138 9.02 6.59 13.41
C ASP A 138 8.50 5.22 13.88
N ILE A 139 9.28 4.51 14.69
CA ILE A 139 8.90 3.21 15.24
C ILE A 139 8.44 3.39 16.68
N TYR A 140 7.16 3.11 16.90
CA TYR A 140 6.56 3.08 18.23
C TYR A 140 5.67 1.85 18.33
N LEU A 141 5.50 1.32 19.54
CA LEU A 141 4.75 0.08 19.74
C LEU A 141 3.86 0.17 20.99
N THR A 142 2.79 -0.62 20.95
CA THR A 142 1.96 -0.91 22.11
C THR A 142 1.61 -2.39 22.06
N LYS A 143 1.12 -2.96 23.17
CA LYS A 143 0.57 -4.32 23.17
C LYS A 143 -0.53 -4.50 22.12
N ASP A 144 -1.35 -3.49 21.91
CA ASP A 144 -2.43 -3.46 20.91
C ASP A 144 -1.91 -3.44 19.47
N THR A 145 -0.62 -3.16 19.25
CA THR A 145 -0.01 -3.29 17.91
C THR A 145 -0.08 -4.74 17.40
N LEU A 146 -0.06 -5.74 18.29
CA LEU A 146 -0.26 -7.15 17.91
C LEU A 146 -1.62 -7.41 17.26
N ASP A 147 -2.66 -6.74 17.76
CA ASP A 147 -4.01 -6.84 17.20
C ASP A 147 -4.10 -6.16 15.83
N ALA A 148 -3.39 -5.05 15.64
CA ALA A 148 -3.33 -4.36 14.36
C ALA A 148 -2.61 -5.20 13.30
N ILE A 149 -1.37 -5.65 13.57
CA ILE A 149 -0.58 -6.40 12.58
C ILE A 149 -1.21 -7.76 12.24
N SER A 150 -1.80 -8.48 13.22
CA SER A 150 -2.55 -9.71 12.93
C SER A 150 -3.80 -9.44 12.08
N GLY A 151 -4.45 -8.30 12.30
CA GLY A 151 -5.55 -7.81 11.48
C GLY A 151 -5.14 -7.40 10.06
N VAL A 152 -3.96 -6.80 9.90
CA VAL A 152 -3.37 -6.46 8.59
C VAL A 152 -3.09 -7.73 7.80
N ILE A 153 -2.40 -8.72 8.39
CA ILE A 153 -2.14 -10.01 7.74
C ILE A 153 -3.47 -10.65 7.31
N GLY A 154 -4.45 -10.73 8.21
CA GLY A 154 -5.77 -11.29 7.89
C GLY A 154 -6.54 -10.51 6.81
N SER A 155 -6.39 -9.19 6.74
CA SER A 155 -7.00 -8.34 5.69
C SER A 155 -6.35 -8.59 4.34
N VAL A 156 -5.01 -8.72 4.31
CA VAL A 156 -4.23 -9.05 3.11
C VAL A 156 -4.60 -10.44 2.60
N GLU A 157 -4.64 -11.45 3.48
CA GLU A 157 -5.07 -12.80 3.11
C GLU A 157 -6.50 -12.81 2.55
N THR A 158 -7.41 -12.05 3.19
CA THR A 158 -8.79 -11.90 2.71
C THR A 158 -8.81 -11.34 1.29
N ALA A 159 -8.00 -10.32 1.00
CA ALA A 159 -7.90 -9.71 -0.32
C ALA A 159 -7.40 -10.70 -1.37
N VAL A 160 -6.29 -11.40 -1.06
CA VAL A 160 -5.69 -12.39 -1.94
C VAL A 160 -6.67 -13.52 -2.24
N ASP A 161 -7.37 -14.06 -1.23
CA ASP A 161 -8.35 -15.11 -1.42
C ASP A 161 -9.52 -14.68 -2.34
N HIS A 162 -9.93 -13.42 -2.27
CA HIS A 162 -11.00 -12.90 -3.14
C HIS A 162 -10.51 -12.74 -4.59
N ILE A 163 -9.37 -12.08 -4.81
CA ILE A 163 -8.94 -11.75 -6.19
C ILE A 163 -8.55 -12.99 -7.00
N PHE A 164 -8.21 -14.11 -6.34
CA PHE A 164 -7.92 -15.38 -7.01
C PHE A 164 -9.12 -16.33 -7.10
N LYS A 165 -10.26 -15.99 -6.52
CA LYS A 165 -11.45 -16.84 -6.55
C LYS A 165 -12.01 -16.95 -7.98
N GLN A 166 -12.16 -18.17 -8.48
CA GLN A 166 -12.60 -18.46 -9.85
C GLN A 166 -14.10 -18.81 -9.91
N ASP A 167 -14.97 -17.91 -9.43
CA ASP A 167 -16.42 -18.11 -9.45
C ASP A 167 -17.17 -17.21 -10.46
N GLY A 168 -16.46 -16.30 -11.14
CA GLY A 168 -17.07 -15.34 -12.08
C GLY A 168 -17.93 -14.26 -11.38
N GLU A 169 -17.96 -14.26 -10.05
CA GLU A 169 -18.77 -13.35 -9.24
C GLU A 169 -17.92 -12.47 -8.32
N THR A 170 -16.65 -12.83 -8.11
CA THR A 170 -15.75 -12.13 -7.19
C THR A 170 -14.82 -11.16 -7.94
N PRO A 171 -14.67 -9.90 -7.48
CA PRO A 171 -13.73 -8.94 -8.05
C PRO A 171 -12.29 -9.47 -8.13
N LYS A 172 -11.62 -9.27 -9.28
CA LYS A 172 -10.21 -9.65 -9.48
C LYS A 172 -9.20 -8.57 -9.05
N ARG A 173 -9.69 -7.39 -8.66
CA ARG A 173 -8.87 -6.25 -8.29
C ARG A 173 -9.25 -5.79 -6.90
N ALA A 174 -8.27 -5.58 -6.02
CA ALA A 174 -8.53 -5.15 -4.65
C ALA A 174 -7.66 -3.94 -4.24
N PHE A 175 -8.24 -3.02 -3.48
CA PHE A 175 -7.53 -2.04 -2.67
C PHE A 175 -7.76 -2.34 -1.19
N VAL A 176 -6.69 -2.42 -0.40
CA VAL A 176 -6.74 -2.75 1.02
C VAL A 176 -6.29 -1.53 1.84
N ALA A 177 -7.21 -0.96 2.60
CA ALA A 177 -6.97 0.16 3.51
C ALA A 177 -6.45 -0.37 4.85
N ILE A 178 -5.13 -0.47 4.98
CA ILE A 178 -4.41 -1.04 6.12
C ILE A 178 -3.41 -0.05 6.74
N ARG A 179 -3.05 -0.27 8.00
CA ARG A 179 -1.86 0.29 8.65
C ARG A 179 -1.43 -0.61 9.83
N PRO A 180 -0.14 -0.67 10.20
CA PRO A 180 1.01 0.09 9.67
C PRO A 180 1.36 -0.22 8.21
N PRO A 181 2.10 0.67 7.52
CA PRO A 181 2.66 0.41 6.18
C PRO A 181 3.71 -0.71 6.24
N GLY A 182 4.24 -1.12 5.08
CA GLY A 182 5.15 -2.26 5.00
C GLY A 182 6.39 -2.12 4.13
N HIS A 183 6.42 -1.22 3.14
CA HIS A 183 7.47 -1.25 2.11
C HIS A 183 8.92 -0.98 2.58
N HIS A 184 9.10 -0.36 3.75
CA HIS A 184 10.40 -0.15 4.41
C HIS A 184 10.78 -1.27 5.38
N SER A 185 9.88 -2.22 5.67
CA SER A 185 10.20 -3.32 6.56
C SER A 185 11.12 -4.28 5.82
N HIS A 186 12.33 -4.40 6.35
CA HIS A 186 13.29 -5.43 6.01
C HIS A 186 12.85 -6.78 6.60
N PRO A 187 13.48 -7.90 6.23
CA PRO A 187 13.29 -9.22 6.84
C PRO A 187 13.30 -9.20 8.37
N CYS A 188 14.25 -8.50 9.00
CA CYS A 188 14.38 -8.48 10.46
C CYS A 188 14.55 -7.10 11.10
N VAL A 189 14.43 -6.01 10.32
CA VAL A 189 14.63 -4.64 10.80
C VAL A 189 13.40 -3.79 10.45
N PRO A 190 12.75 -3.15 11.44
CA PRO A 190 11.68 -2.20 11.16
C PRO A 190 12.26 -0.85 10.76
N SER A 191 11.59 -0.14 9.86
CA SER A 191 12.04 1.17 9.38
C SER A 191 10.86 1.93 8.77
N GLY A 192 10.92 3.26 8.71
CA GLY A 192 9.91 4.10 8.04
C GLY A 192 8.46 3.74 8.41
N PHE A 193 8.17 3.64 9.71
CA PHE A 193 6.88 3.21 10.28
C PHE A 193 6.44 1.75 9.97
N CYS A 194 7.24 0.99 9.22
CA CYS A 194 6.93 -0.36 8.77
C CYS A 194 7.49 -1.41 9.76
N LEU A 195 6.64 -2.38 10.11
CA LEU A 195 7.00 -3.48 11.02
C LEU A 195 7.09 -4.85 10.34
N LEU A 196 6.31 -5.03 9.28
CA LEU A 196 6.24 -6.22 8.43
C LEU A 196 6.04 -5.78 6.98
N ASN A 197 6.55 -6.53 6.01
CA ASN A 197 6.42 -6.19 4.60
C ASN A 197 5.13 -6.75 4.00
N ASN A 198 4.08 -5.91 3.99
CA ASN A 198 2.73 -6.31 3.59
C ASN A 198 2.65 -6.86 2.15
N ALA A 199 3.37 -6.24 1.20
CA ALA A 199 3.36 -6.67 -0.20
C ALA A 199 4.01 -8.05 -0.38
N GLN A 200 5.17 -8.28 0.25
CA GLN A 200 5.88 -9.56 0.18
C GLN A 200 5.11 -10.67 0.92
N ILE A 201 4.50 -10.37 2.07
CA ILE A 201 3.60 -11.29 2.79
C ILE A 201 2.41 -11.69 1.90
N ALA A 202 1.81 -10.73 1.18
CA ALA A 202 0.71 -11.01 0.27
C ALA A 202 1.12 -11.95 -0.88
N ILE A 203 2.29 -11.69 -1.47
CA ILE A 203 2.84 -12.49 -2.57
C ILE A 203 3.14 -13.92 -2.09
N GLU A 204 3.76 -14.07 -0.92
CA GLU A 204 4.07 -15.39 -0.37
C GLU A 204 2.81 -16.17 0.00
N TYR A 205 1.79 -15.50 0.56
CA TYR A 205 0.48 -16.13 0.79
C TYR A 205 -0.18 -16.55 -0.51
N ALA A 206 -0.14 -15.70 -1.55
CA ALA A 206 -0.66 -16.04 -2.87
C ALA A 206 0.09 -17.21 -3.52
N ALA A 207 1.40 -17.33 -3.29
CA ALA A 207 2.17 -18.47 -3.76
C ALA A 207 1.76 -19.77 -3.06
N SER A 208 1.62 -19.75 -1.73
CA SER A 208 1.28 -20.95 -0.97
C SER A 208 -0.18 -21.40 -1.12
N SER A 209 -1.09 -20.45 -1.33
CA SER A 209 -2.54 -20.71 -1.31
C SER A 209 -3.18 -20.71 -2.69
N HIS A 210 -2.53 -20.07 -3.66
CA HIS A 210 -3.07 -19.87 -5.01
C HIS A 210 -2.03 -20.13 -6.11
N ASP A 211 -0.94 -20.85 -5.84
CA ASP A 211 0.08 -21.26 -6.83
C ASP A 211 0.68 -20.10 -7.63
N VAL A 212 0.73 -18.88 -7.06
CA VAL A 212 1.43 -17.76 -7.70
C VAL A 212 2.93 -18.10 -7.78
N THR A 213 3.49 -17.94 -8.97
CA THR A 213 4.89 -18.26 -9.27
C THR A 213 5.73 -17.01 -9.48
N HIS A 214 5.10 -15.94 -9.96
CA HIS A 214 5.75 -14.68 -10.28
C HIS A 214 4.91 -13.53 -9.77
N ALA A 215 5.55 -12.48 -9.30
CA ALA A 215 4.86 -11.24 -8.94
C ALA A 215 5.65 -10.01 -9.38
N VAL A 216 4.95 -8.90 -9.57
CA VAL A 216 5.56 -7.58 -9.68
C VAL A 216 5.00 -6.68 -8.61
N ILE A 217 5.87 -5.89 -7.97
CA ILE A 217 5.50 -4.81 -7.05
C ILE A 217 5.77 -3.50 -7.78
N LEU A 218 4.72 -2.72 -7.97
CA LEU A 218 4.75 -1.37 -8.50
C LEU A 218 4.63 -0.41 -7.31
N ASP A 219 5.74 0.19 -6.91
CA ASP A 219 5.81 1.07 -5.76
C ASP A 219 5.73 2.54 -6.20
N ILE A 220 4.71 3.24 -5.72
CA ILE A 220 4.44 4.65 -6.04
C ILE A 220 4.43 5.54 -4.80
N ASP A 221 4.85 4.99 -3.65
CA ASP A 221 5.16 5.81 -2.48
C ASP A 221 6.28 6.81 -2.82
N LEU A 222 6.26 7.99 -2.19
CA LEU A 222 7.30 8.99 -2.40
C LEU A 222 8.68 8.47 -2.03
N HIS A 223 8.74 7.62 -1.02
CA HIS A 223 9.96 7.06 -0.47
C HIS A 223 10.34 5.76 -1.15
N HIS A 224 11.65 5.52 -1.28
CA HIS A 224 12.13 4.24 -1.79
C HIS A 224 11.81 3.12 -0.80
N GLY A 225 11.04 2.11 -1.23
CA GLY A 225 10.75 0.90 -0.47
C GLY A 225 11.96 -0.04 -0.37
N ASP A 226 13.01 0.42 0.32
CA ASP A 226 14.27 -0.28 0.58
C ASP A 226 14.07 -1.68 1.16
N GLY A 227 13.20 -1.84 2.17
CA GLY A 227 12.90 -3.16 2.73
C GLY A 227 12.30 -4.14 1.72
N THR A 228 11.46 -3.65 0.81
CA THR A 228 10.89 -4.48 -0.27
C THR A 228 11.95 -4.91 -1.26
N GLN A 229 12.85 -3.99 -1.62
CA GLN A 229 13.97 -4.28 -2.50
C GLN A 229 14.92 -5.31 -1.90
N ASP A 230 15.21 -5.22 -0.60
CA ASP A 230 16.11 -6.13 0.09
C ASP A 230 15.53 -7.54 0.22
N ILE A 231 14.21 -7.66 0.40
CA ILE A 231 13.53 -8.96 0.30
C ILE A 231 13.64 -9.54 -1.12
N CYS A 232 13.59 -8.71 -2.17
CA CYS A 232 13.84 -9.19 -3.53
C CYS A 232 15.28 -9.70 -3.72
N TRP A 233 16.27 -9.04 -3.12
CA TRP A 233 17.65 -9.55 -3.07
C TRP A 233 17.73 -10.91 -2.38
N GLN A 234 17.09 -11.04 -1.22
CA GLN A 234 16.99 -12.31 -0.50
C GLN A 234 16.39 -13.43 -1.35
N LYS A 235 15.26 -13.14 -2.02
CA LYS A 235 14.55 -14.12 -2.84
C LYS A 235 15.34 -14.50 -4.09
N ALA A 236 16.21 -13.65 -4.61
CA ALA A 236 17.11 -14.02 -5.71
C ALA A 236 18.30 -14.89 -5.27
N GLY A 237 18.44 -15.17 -3.98
CA GLY A 237 19.48 -16.02 -3.41
C GLY A 237 20.72 -15.25 -2.95
N PHE A 238 20.63 -13.94 -2.74
CA PHE A 238 21.70 -13.16 -2.11
C PHE A 238 21.40 -12.97 -0.63
N GLU A 239 22.42 -12.83 0.21
CA GLU A 239 22.22 -12.31 1.56
C GLU A 239 21.82 -10.83 1.47
N PRO A 240 20.81 -10.36 2.21
CA PRO A 240 20.40 -8.98 2.10
C PRO A 240 21.28 -8.04 2.96
N ASP A 241 21.42 -6.79 2.51
CA ASP A 241 22.23 -5.78 3.19
C ASP A 241 21.41 -5.04 4.27
N PHE A 242 21.28 -5.63 5.45
CA PHE A 242 20.51 -5.05 6.56
C PHE A 242 21.28 -3.99 7.39
N GLY A 243 22.56 -3.75 7.11
CA GLY A 243 23.46 -2.99 7.98
C GLY A 243 23.74 -3.66 9.34
N GLU A 244 24.43 -2.95 10.25
CA GLU A 244 24.87 -3.48 11.56
C GLU A 244 23.71 -3.88 12.51
N SER A 245 22.47 -3.45 12.24
CA SER A 245 21.29 -3.69 13.07
C SER A 245 20.73 -5.12 13.01
N ALA A 246 21.17 -5.95 12.05
CA ALA A 246 20.74 -7.35 11.93
C ALA A 246 21.63 -8.36 12.67
N ALA A 247 22.61 -7.91 13.47
CA ALA A 247 23.51 -8.79 14.22
C ALA A 247 22.72 -9.79 15.10
N GLY A 248 22.78 -11.08 14.75
CA GLY A 248 22.06 -12.17 15.44
C GLY A 248 20.78 -12.67 14.75
N TYR A 249 20.39 -12.09 13.61
CA TYR A 249 19.26 -12.57 12.78
C TYR A 249 19.69 -13.33 11.53
N VAL A 250 20.99 -13.39 11.25
CA VAL A 250 21.61 -14.10 10.12
C VAL A 250 22.35 -15.31 10.68
N ASP A 251 21.95 -16.52 10.25
CA ASP A 251 22.52 -17.79 10.73
C ASP A 251 23.84 -18.18 10.02
N GLU A 252 24.19 -17.51 8.92
CA GLU A 252 25.37 -17.82 8.08
C GLU A 252 26.23 -16.57 7.85
N GLU A 253 27.56 -16.73 7.80
CA GLU A 253 28.47 -15.66 7.34
C GLU A 253 28.18 -15.36 5.86
N ASP A 254 27.97 -14.09 5.52
CA ASP A 254 27.82 -13.66 4.14
C ASP A 254 29.14 -13.86 3.38
N ASP A 255 29.19 -14.90 2.56
CA ASP A 255 30.31 -15.19 1.67
C ASP A 255 30.22 -14.39 0.34
N GLY A 256 29.14 -13.61 0.16
CA GLY A 256 28.85 -12.83 -1.04
C GLY A 256 28.45 -13.68 -2.25
N ILE A 257 28.19 -14.99 -2.08
CA ILE A 257 27.93 -15.92 -3.18
C ILE A 257 26.43 -16.09 -3.39
N LYS A 258 25.99 -15.91 -4.64
CA LYS A 258 24.60 -16.16 -5.05
C LYS A 258 24.23 -17.65 -4.85
N LYS A 259 23.20 -17.90 -4.05
CA LYS A 259 22.51 -19.18 -3.86
C LYS A 259 21.36 -19.35 -4.88
N GLU A 260 20.69 -20.49 -4.87
CA GLU A 260 19.49 -20.70 -5.69
C GLU A 260 18.37 -19.73 -5.27
N ALA A 261 17.65 -19.20 -6.26
CA ALA A 261 16.55 -18.27 -6.01
C ALA A 261 15.33 -19.03 -5.45
N ASN A 262 14.60 -18.36 -4.56
CA ASN A 262 13.39 -18.87 -3.93
C ASN A 262 12.14 -18.43 -4.71
N ASP A 263 11.19 -19.34 -4.87
CA ASP A 263 9.86 -19.00 -5.37
C ASP A 263 9.01 -18.30 -4.29
N PRO A 264 7.97 -17.54 -4.69
CA PRO A 264 7.75 -17.02 -6.04
C PRO A 264 8.82 -15.99 -6.42
N LYS A 265 9.12 -15.86 -7.71
CA LYS A 265 10.05 -14.82 -8.18
C LYS A 265 9.37 -13.45 -8.20
N VAL A 266 10.02 -12.43 -7.64
CA VAL A 266 9.42 -11.10 -7.47
C VAL A 266 10.25 -10.03 -8.16
N GLY A 267 9.61 -9.24 -9.02
CA GLY A 267 10.19 -8.01 -9.55
C GLY A 267 9.71 -6.79 -8.76
N TYR A 268 10.62 -5.90 -8.39
CA TYR A 268 10.34 -4.64 -7.70
C TYR A 268 10.61 -3.45 -8.61
N PHE A 269 9.63 -2.58 -8.79
CA PHE A 269 9.76 -1.42 -9.65
C PHE A 269 9.20 -0.21 -8.92
N SER A 270 10.04 0.80 -8.66
CA SER A 270 9.70 1.94 -7.80
C SER A 270 9.85 3.28 -8.52
N LEU A 271 8.89 4.18 -8.29
CA LEU A 271 8.95 5.60 -8.68
C LEU A 271 8.94 6.46 -7.41
N HIS A 272 10.07 7.06 -7.06
CA HIS A 272 10.24 7.77 -5.79
C HIS A 272 11.10 9.03 -5.94
N ASP A 273 11.11 9.89 -4.92
CA ASP A 273 12.10 10.95 -4.78
C ASP A 273 13.40 10.38 -4.22
N VAL A 274 14.44 10.29 -5.04
CA VAL A 274 15.76 9.75 -4.66
C VAL A 274 16.48 10.55 -3.59
N ASN A 275 16.01 11.75 -3.24
CA ASN A 275 16.59 12.52 -2.15
C ASN A 275 15.81 12.33 -0.84
N SER A 276 14.63 11.70 -0.88
CA SER A 276 13.80 11.44 0.30
C SER A 276 14.33 10.26 1.12
N PHE A 277 13.73 9.96 2.27
CA PHE A 277 14.11 8.77 3.05
C PHE A 277 14.09 7.49 2.17
N PRO A 278 15.08 6.58 2.29
CA PRO A 278 16.18 6.53 3.26
C PRO A 278 17.48 7.25 2.81
N THR A 279 17.45 7.99 1.71
CA THR A 279 18.62 8.67 1.11
C THR A 279 18.70 10.16 1.45
N GLU A 280 17.82 10.65 2.34
CA GLU A 280 17.84 12.05 2.77
C GLU A 280 19.02 12.38 3.68
N LEU A 281 19.36 13.68 3.78
CA LEU A 281 20.46 14.13 4.63
C LEU A 281 20.26 13.68 6.09
N GLY A 282 21.26 12.99 6.63
CA GLY A 282 21.20 12.36 7.97
C GLY A 282 21.01 10.85 7.93
N TYR A 283 20.45 10.31 6.83
CA TYR A 283 20.31 8.88 6.58
C TYR A 283 21.11 8.41 5.36
N ALA A 284 21.45 9.33 4.45
CA ALA A 284 22.18 9.05 3.22
C ALA A 284 23.51 8.33 3.45
N THR A 285 23.69 7.18 2.82
CA THR A 285 24.94 6.44 2.73
C THR A 285 25.25 6.13 1.27
N SER A 286 26.50 5.79 0.97
CA SER A 286 26.82 5.35 -0.40
C SER A 286 26.07 4.07 -0.82
N GLY A 287 25.67 3.24 0.15
CA GLY A 287 24.89 2.02 -0.08
C GLY A 287 23.45 2.33 -0.45
N ASN A 288 22.72 3.05 0.41
CA ASN A 288 21.30 3.33 0.16
C ASN A 288 21.06 4.19 -1.10
N ILE A 289 21.96 5.12 -1.44
CA ILE A 289 21.87 5.89 -2.69
C ILE A 289 22.02 4.98 -3.92
N LYS A 290 22.97 4.03 -3.89
CA LYS A 290 23.11 3.04 -4.97
C LYS A 290 21.89 2.14 -5.05
N ASN A 291 21.39 1.68 -3.90
CA ASN A 291 20.22 0.81 -3.81
C ASN A 291 18.98 1.52 -4.38
N ALA A 292 18.68 2.75 -3.96
CA ALA A 292 17.60 3.57 -4.49
C ALA A 292 17.76 3.93 -5.98
N SER A 293 18.96 3.79 -6.54
CA SER A 293 19.26 4.06 -7.96
C SER A 293 19.45 2.80 -8.80
N THR A 294 19.23 1.62 -8.23
CA THR A 294 19.51 0.33 -8.89
C THR A 294 18.55 0.03 -10.03
N CYS A 295 19.10 -0.43 -11.16
CA CYS A 295 18.38 -0.90 -12.34
C CYS A 295 19.04 -2.20 -12.85
N ILE A 296 18.45 -3.35 -12.51
CA ILE A 296 18.95 -4.69 -12.83
C ILE A 296 17.80 -5.64 -13.19
N MET A 297 17.96 -6.44 -14.24
CA MET A 297 17.00 -7.48 -14.65
C MET A 297 17.75 -8.75 -15.07
N ALA A 298 18.53 -9.31 -14.15
CA ALA A 298 19.40 -10.47 -14.37
C ALA A 298 19.57 -11.26 -13.06
N HIS A 299 20.04 -12.50 -13.15
CA HIS A 299 20.33 -13.35 -11.98
C HIS A 299 19.13 -13.52 -11.02
N ASP A 300 17.94 -13.75 -11.55
CA ASP A 300 16.67 -13.83 -10.80
C ASP A 300 16.26 -12.54 -10.07
N LEU A 301 17.00 -11.45 -10.26
CA LEU A 301 16.62 -10.11 -9.82
C LEU A 301 15.93 -9.35 -10.95
N ALA A 302 14.86 -8.65 -10.60
CA ALA A 302 14.25 -7.62 -11.41
C ALA A 302 13.95 -6.41 -10.53
N ILE A 303 14.89 -5.48 -10.45
CA ILE A 303 14.77 -4.22 -9.70
C ILE A 303 14.93 -3.07 -10.69
N TRP A 304 13.98 -2.15 -10.70
CA TRP A 304 14.07 -0.96 -11.55
C TRP A 304 13.55 0.28 -10.84
N ASN A 305 14.48 1.15 -10.46
CA ASN A 305 14.17 2.40 -9.78
C ASN A 305 14.15 3.57 -10.76
N VAL A 306 13.10 4.38 -10.68
CA VAL A 306 12.92 5.60 -11.46
C VAL A 306 12.75 6.77 -10.49
N HIS A 307 13.42 7.88 -10.76
CA HIS A 307 13.40 9.03 -9.87
C HIS A 307 12.43 10.10 -10.36
N LEU A 308 11.57 10.55 -9.46
CA LEU A 308 10.69 11.69 -9.71
C LEU A 308 11.50 12.96 -9.95
N GLN A 309 10.95 13.83 -10.79
CA GLN A 309 11.53 15.11 -11.16
C GLN A 309 10.52 16.23 -10.88
N PRO A 310 11.01 17.43 -10.50
CA PRO A 310 10.15 18.59 -10.37
C PRO A 310 9.53 18.95 -11.72
N TYR A 311 8.34 19.56 -11.68
CA TYR A 311 7.61 20.05 -12.84
C TYR A 311 6.96 21.39 -12.52
N ASP A 312 6.80 22.26 -13.52
CA ASP A 312 6.15 23.56 -13.33
C ASP A 312 4.64 23.49 -13.58
N LYS A 313 4.22 22.75 -14.62
CA LYS A 313 2.82 22.52 -14.97
C LYS A 313 2.49 21.04 -15.07
N GLU A 314 1.23 20.70 -14.83
CA GLU A 314 0.76 19.32 -14.90
C GLU A 314 1.00 18.68 -16.28
N GLU A 315 1.00 19.46 -17.37
CA GLU A 315 1.36 18.97 -18.70
C GLU A 315 2.82 18.52 -18.78
N ASP A 316 3.75 19.23 -18.14
CA ASP A 316 5.17 18.87 -18.08
C ASP A 316 5.37 17.56 -17.31
N PHE A 317 4.61 17.38 -16.22
CA PHE A 317 4.58 16.11 -15.49
C PHE A 317 4.18 14.95 -16.41
N TYR A 318 3.16 15.13 -17.25
CA TYR A 318 2.72 14.06 -18.15
C TYR A 318 3.65 13.81 -19.33
N ILE A 319 4.44 14.80 -19.77
CA ILE A 319 5.56 14.57 -20.68
C ILE A 319 6.58 13.64 -20.00
N ALA A 320 7.02 13.98 -18.79
CA ALA A 320 7.94 13.15 -18.01
C ALA A 320 7.36 11.76 -17.72
N TYR A 321 6.06 11.65 -17.46
CA TYR A 321 5.37 10.38 -17.29
C TYR A 321 5.54 9.50 -18.53
N GLN A 322 5.22 10.02 -19.72
CA GLN A 322 5.32 9.25 -20.97
C GLN A 322 6.77 8.85 -21.29
N GLU A 323 7.72 9.77 -21.13
CA GLU A 323 9.11 9.55 -21.53
C GLU A 323 9.90 8.71 -20.52
N LYS A 324 9.65 8.91 -19.23
CA LYS A 324 10.47 8.37 -18.13
C LYS A 324 9.69 7.43 -17.23
N TYR A 325 8.56 7.88 -16.65
CA TYR A 325 7.91 7.10 -15.59
C TYR A 325 7.22 5.83 -16.12
N THR A 326 6.77 5.80 -17.38
CA THR A 326 6.28 4.56 -18.01
C THR A 326 7.34 3.46 -18.14
N GLN A 327 8.63 3.77 -18.00
CA GLN A 327 9.69 2.75 -18.01
C GLN A 327 9.47 1.69 -16.93
N LEU A 328 8.95 2.11 -15.78
CA LEU A 328 8.59 1.22 -14.68
C LEU A 328 7.64 0.11 -15.13
N LEU A 329 6.54 0.49 -15.80
CA LEU A 329 5.54 -0.43 -16.33
C LEU A 329 6.08 -1.26 -17.51
N LYS A 330 6.93 -0.68 -18.37
CA LYS A 330 7.58 -1.39 -19.48
C LYS A 330 8.53 -2.48 -18.98
N LYS A 331 9.25 -2.22 -17.89
CA LYS A 331 10.19 -3.17 -17.28
C LYS A 331 9.46 -4.28 -16.53
N ALA A 332 8.36 -3.95 -15.85
CA ALA A 332 7.47 -4.97 -15.27
C ALA A 332 6.84 -5.86 -16.37
N ASP A 333 6.43 -5.27 -17.50
CA ASP A 333 5.93 -6.00 -18.67
C ASP A 333 6.98 -6.94 -19.27
N GLU A 334 8.21 -6.46 -19.43
CA GLU A 334 9.36 -7.23 -19.90
C GLU A 334 9.64 -8.43 -18.97
N TYR A 335 9.68 -8.19 -17.65
CA TYR A 335 9.89 -9.23 -16.65
C TYR A 335 8.85 -10.37 -16.75
N LEU A 336 7.56 -10.03 -16.71
CA LEU A 336 6.48 -11.02 -16.76
C LEU A 336 6.40 -11.73 -18.12
N SER A 337 6.67 -11.01 -19.21
CA SER A 337 6.72 -11.61 -20.56
C SER A 337 7.84 -12.64 -20.66
N ASN A 338 9.03 -12.32 -20.16
CA ASN A 338 10.18 -13.22 -20.16
C ASN A 338 9.93 -14.46 -19.30
N ALA A 339 9.38 -14.29 -18.09
CA ALA A 339 9.00 -15.39 -17.22
C ALA A 339 8.00 -16.36 -17.88
N LYS A 340 7.00 -15.82 -18.58
CA LYS A 340 6.04 -16.64 -19.34
C LYS A 340 6.72 -17.39 -20.50
N LEU A 341 7.60 -16.73 -21.25
CA LEU A 341 8.36 -17.36 -22.34
C LEU A 341 9.28 -18.47 -21.82
N ASP A 342 9.93 -18.27 -20.67
CA ASP A 342 10.81 -19.27 -20.08
C ASP A 342 10.02 -20.49 -19.59
N TYR A 343 8.82 -20.28 -19.03
CA TYR A 343 7.88 -21.36 -18.76
C TYR A 343 7.51 -22.13 -20.04
N GLU A 344 7.11 -21.45 -21.12
CA GLU A 344 6.75 -22.08 -22.41
C GLU A 344 7.93 -22.86 -23.03
N ARG A 345 9.15 -22.34 -22.92
CA ARG A 345 10.39 -23.03 -23.34
C ARG A 345 10.64 -24.29 -22.50
N SER A 346 10.46 -24.21 -21.18
CA SER A 346 10.64 -25.36 -20.29
C SER A 346 9.61 -26.47 -20.60
N LYS A 347 8.36 -26.10 -20.88
CA LYS A 347 7.28 -27.02 -21.33
C LYS A 347 7.60 -27.70 -22.67
N SER A 348 8.26 -26.99 -23.56
CA SER A 348 8.72 -27.54 -24.84
C SER A 348 9.84 -28.58 -24.65
N LYS A 349 10.80 -28.31 -23.75
CA LYS A 349 11.91 -29.24 -23.44
C LYS A 349 11.44 -30.51 -22.73
N SER A 350 10.39 -30.43 -21.92
CA SER A 350 9.77 -31.57 -21.24
C SER A 350 8.86 -32.42 -22.15
N HIS A 351 9.00 -32.31 -23.48
CA HIS A 351 8.24 -33.08 -24.48
C HIS A 351 6.72 -32.96 -24.30
N GLY A 352 6.23 -31.76 -23.98
CA GLY A 352 4.80 -31.47 -23.81
C GLY A 352 4.24 -31.82 -22.43
N LYS A 353 5.03 -32.38 -21.50
CA LYS A 353 4.64 -32.49 -20.09
C LYS A 353 4.71 -31.12 -19.43
N GLU A 354 3.69 -30.73 -18.67
CA GLU A 354 3.68 -29.43 -18.01
C GLU A 354 4.81 -29.36 -16.95
N PRO A 355 5.68 -28.34 -17.01
CA PRO A 355 6.54 -28.00 -15.88
C PRO A 355 5.63 -27.62 -14.71
N HIS A 356 5.84 -28.21 -13.56
CA HIS A 356 5.17 -27.76 -12.34
C HIS A 356 6.12 -26.81 -11.59
N PRO A 357 5.64 -25.64 -11.13
CA PRO A 357 4.30 -25.06 -11.30
C PRO A 357 4.10 -24.28 -12.63
N PRO A 358 2.85 -24.14 -13.13
CA PRO A 358 2.55 -23.33 -14.30
C PRO A 358 2.74 -21.83 -14.05
N PHE A 359 3.13 -21.06 -15.08
CA PHE A 359 3.23 -19.60 -14.95
C PHE A 359 1.91 -18.99 -14.49
N LYS A 360 1.94 -18.38 -13.32
CA LYS A 360 0.84 -17.65 -12.70
C LYS A 360 1.39 -16.41 -12.01
N ALA A 361 0.83 -15.25 -12.37
CA ALA A 361 1.35 -13.95 -11.97
C ALA A 361 0.39 -13.17 -11.06
N LEU A 362 0.96 -12.30 -10.22
CA LEU A 362 0.25 -11.30 -9.43
C LEU A 362 0.86 -9.91 -9.68
N VAL A 363 0.01 -8.89 -9.90
CA VAL A 363 0.43 -7.48 -9.90
C VAL A 363 0.07 -6.88 -8.54
N VAL A 364 1.07 -6.34 -7.84
CA VAL A 364 0.90 -5.62 -6.57
C VAL A 364 1.23 -4.14 -6.76
N ILE A 365 0.42 -3.26 -6.18
CA ILE A 365 0.73 -1.83 -6.05
C ILE A 365 0.96 -1.50 -4.58
N SER A 366 2.18 -1.09 -4.23
CA SER A 366 2.47 -0.40 -2.96
C SER A 366 2.00 1.05 -3.12
N ALA A 367 0.79 1.31 -2.63
CA ALA A 367 0.05 2.54 -2.88
C ALA A 367 0.25 3.55 -1.73
N GLY A 368 1.41 4.20 -1.75
CA GLY A 368 1.67 5.40 -0.98
C GLY A 368 1.04 6.63 -1.64
N PHE A 369 0.60 7.59 -0.81
CA PHE A 369 -0.01 8.84 -1.29
C PHE A 369 0.75 10.09 -0.84
N ASP A 370 1.91 9.93 -0.21
CA ASP A 370 2.78 11.02 0.25
C ASP A 370 3.52 11.73 -0.87
N ALA A 371 3.51 11.21 -2.10
CA ALA A 371 3.95 11.97 -3.27
C ALA A 371 2.89 13.00 -3.73
N SER A 372 1.69 13.02 -3.15
CA SER A 372 0.59 13.90 -3.58
C SER A 372 0.92 15.38 -3.41
N GLU A 373 0.56 16.21 -4.39
CA GLU A 373 0.59 17.69 -4.27
C GLU A 373 -0.13 18.27 -3.03
N TYR A 374 -0.98 17.48 -2.36
CA TYR A 374 -1.66 17.86 -1.13
C TYR A 374 -0.98 17.36 0.15
N GLU A 375 0.20 16.77 0.07
CA GLU A 375 0.97 16.32 1.23
C GLU A 375 1.62 17.50 1.98
N VAL A 376 2.04 17.27 3.23
CA VAL A 376 2.78 18.25 4.01
C VAL A 376 4.24 18.35 3.57
N HIS A 377 4.78 19.57 3.57
CA HIS A 377 6.18 19.85 3.19
C HIS A 377 7.23 19.04 3.97
N THR A 378 6.93 18.63 5.21
CA THR A 378 7.86 17.83 6.02
C THR A 378 8.06 16.41 5.48
N MET A 379 7.12 15.90 4.69
CA MET A 379 7.24 14.62 3.98
C MET A 379 7.81 14.84 2.57
N GLN A 380 7.46 15.96 1.92
CA GLN A 380 7.99 16.36 0.60
C GLN A 380 9.10 17.40 0.69
N ARG A 381 10.19 17.09 1.39
CA ARG A 381 11.22 18.08 1.76
C ARG A 381 11.94 18.69 0.54
N HIS A 382 11.98 17.97 -0.58
CA HIS A 382 12.65 18.41 -1.81
C HIS A 382 11.71 19.06 -2.83
N GLY A 383 10.42 19.25 -2.48
CA GLY A 383 9.43 19.86 -3.36
C GLY A 383 9.12 19.04 -4.60
N VAL A 384 9.42 17.74 -4.60
CA VAL A 384 9.04 16.80 -5.64
C VAL A 384 7.72 16.15 -5.24
N HIS A 385 6.75 16.20 -6.14
CA HIS A 385 5.41 15.65 -5.92
C HIS A 385 4.82 15.15 -7.24
N VAL A 386 3.58 14.64 -7.18
CA VAL A 386 2.78 14.21 -8.32
C VAL A 386 1.41 14.90 -8.27
N PRO A 387 0.79 15.24 -9.42
CA PRO A 387 -0.56 15.78 -9.46
C PRO A 387 -1.55 14.70 -9.02
N THR A 388 -2.70 15.08 -8.45
CA THR A 388 -3.71 14.09 -7.99
C THR A 388 -4.15 13.13 -9.10
N SER A 389 -4.21 13.61 -10.34
CA SER A 389 -4.54 12.84 -11.55
C SER A 389 -3.56 11.69 -11.86
N PHE A 390 -2.31 11.76 -11.34
CA PHE A 390 -1.31 10.70 -11.49
C PHE A 390 -1.82 9.36 -10.97
N TYR A 391 -2.42 9.32 -9.78
CA TYR A 391 -2.85 8.07 -9.14
C TYR A 391 -3.87 7.32 -10.01
N SER A 392 -4.86 8.01 -10.59
CA SER A 392 -5.80 7.41 -11.54
C SER A 392 -5.10 6.90 -12.81
N LYS A 393 -4.17 7.70 -13.37
CA LYS A 393 -3.47 7.36 -14.60
C LYS A 393 -2.55 6.15 -14.43
N PHE A 394 -1.69 6.17 -13.41
CA PHE A 394 -0.76 5.09 -13.10
C PHE A 394 -1.51 3.79 -12.81
N THR A 395 -2.53 3.85 -11.96
CA THR A 395 -3.31 2.66 -11.59
C THR A 395 -4.08 2.08 -12.77
N SER A 396 -4.60 2.92 -13.67
CA SER A 396 -5.21 2.44 -14.93
C SER A 396 -4.18 1.71 -15.81
N ASP A 397 -2.94 2.17 -15.86
CA ASP A 397 -1.89 1.51 -16.63
C ASP A 397 -1.41 0.21 -15.94
N ALA A 398 -1.36 0.17 -14.61
CA ALA A 398 -1.13 -1.06 -13.84
C ALA A 398 -2.24 -2.10 -14.05
N VAL A 399 -3.51 -1.67 -14.13
CA VAL A 399 -4.63 -2.56 -14.50
C VAL A 399 -4.44 -3.16 -15.89
N LYS A 400 -3.93 -2.40 -16.87
CA LYS A 400 -3.62 -2.94 -18.21
C LYS A 400 -2.52 -4.00 -18.15
N LEU A 401 -1.49 -3.78 -17.33
CA LEU A 401 -0.45 -4.77 -17.08
C LEU A 401 -1.04 -6.06 -16.47
N ALA A 402 -1.91 -5.92 -15.45
CA ALA A 402 -2.58 -7.04 -14.82
C ALA A 402 -3.49 -7.81 -15.79
N ASN A 403 -4.25 -7.11 -16.64
CA ASN A 403 -5.07 -7.72 -17.70
C ASN A 403 -4.21 -8.53 -18.68
N LYS A 404 -3.00 -8.06 -19.00
CA LYS A 404 -2.09 -8.75 -19.93
C LYS A 404 -1.48 -10.02 -19.33
N HIS A 405 -1.06 -10.00 -18.06
CA HIS A 405 -0.22 -11.07 -17.49
C HIS A 405 -0.86 -11.93 -16.42
N SER A 406 -1.92 -11.44 -15.78
CA SER A 406 -2.50 -12.06 -14.58
C SER A 406 -4.02 -12.24 -14.66
N ASN A 407 -4.60 -12.17 -15.87
CA ASN A 407 -6.05 -12.24 -16.08
C ASN A 407 -6.83 -11.18 -15.25
N GLY A 408 -6.22 -9.99 -15.10
CA GLY A 408 -6.78 -8.87 -14.35
C GLY A 408 -6.57 -8.93 -12.82
N VAL A 409 -5.82 -9.91 -12.31
CA VAL A 409 -5.54 -10.03 -10.88
C VAL A 409 -4.58 -8.94 -10.40
N LEU A 410 -5.07 -8.03 -9.56
CA LEU A 410 -4.29 -6.92 -9.03
C LEU A 410 -4.62 -6.68 -7.56
N LEU A 411 -3.59 -6.59 -6.72
CA LEU A 411 -3.69 -6.22 -5.32
C LEU A 411 -3.05 -4.85 -5.11
N SER A 412 -3.72 -3.95 -4.42
CA SER A 412 -3.16 -2.67 -4.01
C SER A 412 -3.26 -2.51 -2.50
N LEU A 413 -2.17 -2.13 -1.87
CA LEU A 413 -2.03 -2.03 -0.42
C LEU A 413 -1.66 -0.59 -0.06
N LEU A 414 -2.36 -0.01 0.91
CA LEU A 414 -2.04 1.32 1.42
C LEU A 414 -0.65 1.33 2.09
N GLU A 415 0.23 2.24 1.67
CA GLU A 415 1.56 2.48 2.27
C GLU A 415 1.58 3.84 3.01
N GLY A 416 2.38 4.81 2.56
CA GLY A 416 2.48 6.17 3.07
C GLY A 416 1.34 7.11 2.67
N GLY A 417 1.54 8.40 2.90
CA GLY A 417 0.51 9.45 2.83
C GLY A 417 -0.02 9.81 4.21
N TYR A 418 0.18 11.06 4.60
CA TYR A 418 0.10 11.49 6.00
C TYR A 418 -0.78 12.73 6.20
N SER A 419 -0.87 13.60 5.20
CA SER A 419 -1.89 14.65 5.20
C SER A 419 -3.27 14.06 4.90
N ASP A 420 -4.28 14.64 5.54
CA ASP A 420 -5.68 14.29 5.26
C ASP A 420 -6.01 14.53 3.77
N GLY A 421 -5.40 15.53 3.13
CA GLY A 421 -5.64 15.91 1.74
C GLY A 421 -5.03 14.93 0.74
N ALA A 422 -3.79 14.52 0.98
CA ALA A 422 -3.07 13.53 0.19
C ALA A 422 -3.83 12.19 0.16
N LEU A 423 -4.19 11.67 1.33
CA LEU A 423 -4.94 10.42 1.43
C LEU A 423 -6.34 10.52 0.81
N THR A 424 -7.10 11.58 1.11
CA THR A 424 -8.48 11.68 0.61
C THR A 424 -8.52 11.82 -0.92
N SER A 425 -7.68 12.68 -1.49
CA SER A 425 -7.64 12.92 -2.94
C SER A 425 -6.94 11.79 -3.70
N GLY A 426 -5.83 11.29 -3.15
CA GLY A 426 -5.04 10.20 -3.74
C GLY A 426 -5.81 8.89 -3.78
N VAL A 427 -6.44 8.48 -2.68
CA VAL A 427 -7.26 7.25 -2.65
C VAL A 427 -8.45 7.37 -3.59
N PHE A 428 -9.10 8.53 -3.64
CA PHE A 428 -10.19 8.76 -4.59
C PHE A 428 -9.70 8.58 -6.04
N SER A 429 -8.62 9.24 -6.42
CA SER A 429 -8.02 9.13 -7.75
C SER A 429 -7.56 7.71 -8.09
N HIS A 430 -6.92 7.03 -7.13
CA HIS A 430 -6.51 5.63 -7.26
C HIS A 430 -7.67 4.69 -7.56
N LEU A 431 -8.78 4.82 -6.84
CA LEU A 431 -9.98 3.99 -7.06
C LEU A 431 -10.62 4.24 -8.43
N ILE A 432 -10.67 5.50 -8.89
CA ILE A 432 -11.07 5.83 -10.26
C ILE A 432 -10.17 5.09 -11.28
N GLY A 433 -8.86 5.06 -11.02
CA GLY A 433 -7.89 4.32 -11.84
C GLY A 433 -8.06 2.79 -11.81
N LEU A 434 -8.39 2.19 -10.66
CA LEU A 434 -8.65 0.75 -10.55
C LEU A 434 -9.81 0.29 -11.44
N GLN A 435 -10.73 1.20 -11.74
CA GLN A 435 -11.88 0.97 -12.60
C GLN A 435 -11.70 1.53 -14.02
N CYS A 436 -10.48 1.97 -14.35
CA CYS A 436 -10.11 2.61 -15.62
C CYS A 436 -11.09 3.73 -16.02
N GLN A 437 -11.70 4.41 -15.05
CA GLN A 437 -12.57 5.55 -15.29
C GLN A 437 -11.71 6.77 -15.58
N LYS A 438 -12.24 7.70 -16.38
CA LYS A 438 -11.54 8.95 -16.66
C LYS A 438 -11.60 9.84 -15.42
N TRP A 439 -10.43 10.28 -14.94
CA TRP A 439 -10.34 11.28 -13.89
C TRP A 439 -10.90 12.63 -14.37
N ASP A 440 -11.78 13.23 -13.56
CA ASP A 440 -12.22 14.60 -13.73
C ASP A 440 -11.35 15.51 -12.84
N HIS A 441 -10.61 16.43 -13.44
CA HIS A 441 -9.75 17.36 -12.69
C HIS A 441 -10.55 18.28 -11.75
N GLY A 442 -11.86 18.46 -12.00
CA GLY A 442 -12.77 19.13 -11.08
C GLY A 442 -12.90 18.43 -9.72
N TRP A 443 -12.67 17.13 -9.63
CA TRP A 443 -12.72 16.37 -8.38
C TRP A 443 -11.47 16.52 -7.52
N GLY A 444 -10.32 16.75 -8.15
CA GLY A 444 -9.03 16.88 -7.48
C GLY A 444 -8.65 18.30 -7.11
N ASN A 445 -9.51 19.29 -7.37
CA ASN A 445 -9.14 20.69 -7.18
C ASN A 445 -9.08 21.08 -5.70
N GLN A 446 -8.40 22.20 -5.44
CA GLN A 446 -8.12 22.65 -4.07
C GLN A 446 -9.39 22.94 -3.25
N GLU A 447 -10.46 23.44 -3.86
CA GLU A 447 -11.73 23.72 -3.16
C GLU A 447 -12.40 22.42 -2.69
N VAL A 448 -12.45 21.43 -3.57
CA VAL A 448 -12.99 20.10 -3.25
C VAL A 448 -12.20 19.45 -2.12
N VAL A 449 -10.87 19.37 -2.26
CA VAL A 449 -10.02 18.72 -1.25
C VAL A 449 -10.13 19.43 0.10
N LYS A 450 -10.21 20.77 0.12
CA LYS A 450 -10.45 21.54 1.35
C LYS A 450 -11.77 21.20 2.03
N GLU A 451 -12.86 21.01 1.28
CA GLU A 451 -14.15 20.63 1.87
C GLU A 451 -14.17 19.18 2.36
N LEU A 452 -13.52 18.25 1.64
CA LEU A 452 -13.44 16.85 2.07
C LEU A 452 -12.60 16.68 3.35
N VAL A 453 -11.45 17.33 3.44
CA VAL A 453 -10.55 17.25 4.62
C VAL A 453 -11.22 17.73 5.92
N LYS A 454 -12.27 18.55 5.84
CA LYS A 454 -13.04 18.92 7.03
C LYS A 454 -13.65 17.71 7.72
N GLY A 455 -14.06 16.69 6.96
CA GLY A 455 -14.63 15.46 7.52
C GLY A 455 -13.63 14.60 8.29
N CYS A 456 -12.32 14.80 8.10
CA CYS A 456 -11.26 14.18 8.88
C CYS A 456 -11.12 14.78 10.29
N LYS A 457 -11.77 15.91 10.58
CA LYS A 457 -11.66 16.54 11.90
C LYS A 457 -12.53 15.79 12.93
N PRO A 458 -12.03 15.53 14.16
CA PRO A 458 -12.76 14.73 15.14
C PRO A 458 -14.16 15.25 15.44
N LYS A 459 -14.28 16.58 15.59
CA LYS A 459 -15.53 17.30 15.91
C LYS A 459 -16.32 17.76 14.69
N TRP A 460 -16.05 17.20 13.51
CA TRP A 460 -16.80 17.59 12.31
C TRP A 460 -18.28 17.23 12.46
N THR A 461 -19.15 18.16 12.07
CA THR A 461 -20.60 17.97 12.03
C THR A 461 -21.13 18.34 10.64
N PRO A 462 -22.14 17.62 10.12
CA PRO A 462 -22.72 17.95 8.83
C PRO A 462 -23.25 19.39 8.75
N LEU A 463 -23.01 20.04 7.61
CA LEU A 463 -23.63 21.33 7.30
C LEU A 463 -25.15 21.16 7.19
N LYS A 464 -25.89 22.03 7.88
CA LYS A 464 -27.35 22.07 7.80
C LYS A 464 -27.84 22.62 6.45
N THR A 465 -27.15 23.62 5.92
CA THR A 465 -27.51 24.32 4.67
C THR A 465 -26.26 24.58 3.82
N PRO A 466 -25.69 23.53 3.17
CA PRO A 466 -24.57 23.69 2.24
C PRO A 466 -25.01 24.48 0.99
N ASN A 467 -24.32 25.60 0.72
CA ASN A 467 -24.75 26.60 -0.25
C ASN A 467 -24.07 26.52 -1.63
N THR A 468 -23.22 25.53 -1.87
CA THR A 468 -22.59 25.25 -3.17
C THR A 468 -22.64 23.75 -3.44
N ASP A 469 -22.59 23.37 -4.71
CA ASP A 469 -22.62 21.95 -5.12
C ASP A 469 -21.45 21.16 -4.51
N ILE A 470 -20.25 21.77 -4.48
CA ILE A 470 -19.08 21.18 -3.83
C ILE A 470 -19.35 20.90 -2.35
N LYS A 471 -19.91 21.87 -1.60
CA LYS A 471 -20.24 21.67 -0.18
C LYS A 471 -21.35 20.66 0.02
N GLN A 472 -22.34 20.62 -0.88
CA GLN A 472 -23.43 19.65 -0.82
C GLN A 472 -22.89 18.24 -0.96
N TRP A 473 -22.09 17.99 -2.00
CA TRP A 473 -21.47 16.71 -2.26
C TRP A 473 -20.47 16.32 -1.16
N ALA A 474 -19.53 17.22 -0.80
CA ALA A 474 -18.55 16.95 0.25
C ALA A 474 -19.21 16.65 1.61
N ASN A 475 -20.32 17.32 1.95
CA ASN A 475 -21.08 17.03 3.17
C ASN A 475 -21.66 15.62 3.18
N GLN A 476 -22.10 15.10 2.02
CA GLN A 476 -22.56 13.71 1.88
C GLN A 476 -21.40 12.73 1.94
N VAL A 477 -20.29 13.00 1.23
CA VAL A 477 -19.07 12.18 1.26
C VAL A 477 -18.51 12.05 2.67
N CYS A 478 -18.43 13.17 3.42
CA CYS A 478 -17.94 13.15 4.80
C CYS A 478 -18.81 12.30 5.73
N LYS A 479 -20.14 12.31 5.56
CA LYS A 479 -21.04 11.42 6.31
C LYS A 479 -20.73 9.95 6.02
N LEU A 480 -20.68 9.61 4.73
CA LEU A 480 -20.40 8.25 4.26
C LEU A 480 -19.04 7.74 4.74
N GLY A 481 -17.95 8.50 4.53
CA GLY A 481 -16.60 8.07 4.91
C GLY A 481 -16.49 7.80 6.42
N ARG A 482 -16.99 8.74 7.24
CA ARG A 482 -17.01 8.60 8.72
C ARG A 482 -17.81 7.39 9.21
N SER A 483 -18.76 6.90 8.42
CA SER A 483 -19.56 5.72 8.78
C SER A 483 -18.90 4.37 8.47
N MET A 484 -17.80 4.37 7.70
CA MET A 484 -17.06 3.14 7.34
C MET A 484 -16.11 2.65 8.42
N LEU A 485 -15.41 3.58 9.08
CA LEU A 485 -14.41 3.30 10.12
C LEU A 485 -14.61 4.27 11.30
N PRO A 486 -15.69 4.12 12.08
CA PRO A 486 -15.97 4.99 13.22
C PRO A 486 -14.85 4.93 14.28
N GLU A 487 -14.15 3.81 14.41
CA GLU A 487 -13.03 3.62 15.33
C GLU A 487 -11.80 4.47 14.98
N ALA A 488 -11.70 4.97 13.75
CA ALA A 488 -10.64 5.88 13.32
C ALA A 488 -10.93 7.36 13.66
N ILE A 489 -12.11 7.67 14.20
CA ILE A 489 -12.49 9.00 14.67
C ILE A 489 -12.03 9.14 16.13
N ILE A 490 -10.74 9.43 16.31
CA ILE A 490 -10.06 9.55 17.62
C ILE A 490 -9.77 11.02 17.93
#